data_AF-X2JJR5-F1
#
_entry.id   AF-X2JJR5-F1
#
_cell.length_a   1.000
_cell.length_b   1.000
_cell.length_c   1.000
_cell.angle_alpha   90.00
_cell.angle_beta   90.00
_cell.angle_gamma   90.00
#
_symmetry.space_group_name_H-M   'P 1'
#
loop_
_entity.id
_entity.type
_entity.pdbx_description
1 polymer ?
#
loop_
_entity_poly.entity_id
_entity_poly.type
_entity_poly.pdbx_seq_one_letter_code
_entity_poly.pdbx_strand_id
1 'polypeptide(L)'
;HVVRDAEEDALPLPHGDRELPLMITDRAFAEDGSMRYPSLDPSLRTVPGVEDAYAAGVLGDVLLVNGAPWPVAEVSAARYRLRLLNGSNARRYDLALDPPPPSGPAFTQIGSDQGLLDAPRGHEHLPIAPAERYDLVVDFGAYPVGTEVTLVNRLGTGTTAQVMRFRVARRAKDDSHIPAKLSEVERLDRAQATVTREFAFRSGQFNGRHGWTIGGEAFTPTKIAAQPKLGDVEIWRFVADLHHPIHLHLVHFQVLSRGGKDPAPHDAGRKDTVDLQPGEAVEVIAR
;
A
#
# COMPACT_ATOMS: atom_id res chain seq x y z
N HIS A 1 -11.32 -7.69 0.40
CA HIS A 1 -11.59 -9.11 0.12
C HIS A 1 -10.30 -9.88 0.37
N VAL A 2 -10.36 -11.09 0.93
CA VAL A 2 -9.18 -11.93 1.20
C VAL A 2 -9.41 -13.25 0.47
N VAL A 3 -8.43 -13.65 -0.34
CA VAL A 3 -8.37 -14.97 -0.96
C VAL A 3 -7.50 -15.85 -0.06
N ARG A 4 -7.94 -17.08 0.20
CA ARG A 4 -7.22 -18.07 1.01
C ARG A 4 -6.81 -19.25 0.13
N ASP A 5 -5.69 -19.86 0.45
CA ASP A 5 -5.26 -21.11 -0.17
C ASP A 5 -4.62 -22.06 0.85
N ALA A 6 -4.41 -23.31 0.45
CA ALA A 6 -3.86 -24.35 1.31
C ALA A 6 -2.35 -24.19 1.59
N GLU A 7 -1.61 -23.45 0.75
CA GLU A 7 -0.18 -23.17 1.00
C GLU A 7 -0.06 -22.21 2.19
N GLU A 8 -0.82 -21.11 2.18
CA GLU A 8 -0.90 -20.14 3.28
C GLU A 8 -1.42 -20.79 4.56
N ASP A 9 -2.52 -21.56 4.49
CA ASP A 9 -3.15 -22.16 5.67
C ASP A 9 -2.26 -23.24 6.34
N ALA A 10 -1.31 -23.83 5.60
CA ALA A 10 -0.33 -24.77 6.16
C ALA A 10 0.80 -24.06 6.92
N LEU A 11 0.98 -22.75 6.73
CA LEU A 11 2.00 -22.00 7.44
C LEU A 11 1.53 -21.70 8.87
N PRO A 12 2.44 -21.79 9.86
CA PRO A 12 2.15 -21.53 11.27
C PRO A 12 2.09 -20.02 11.60
N LEU A 13 1.51 -19.23 10.70
CA LEU A 13 1.34 -17.79 10.85
C LEU A 13 0.21 -17.47 11.86
N PRO A 14 0.18 -16.25 12.43
CA PRO A 14 -0.96 -15.80 13.20
C PRO A 14 -2.24 -15.84 12.35
N HIS A 15 -3.31 -16.39 12.91
CA HIS A 15 -4.60 -16.62 12.24
C HIS A 15 -5.77 -16.35 13.21
N GLY A 16 -7.00 -16.42 12.69
CA GLY A 16 -8.22 -16.21 13.49
C GLY A 16 -8.24 -14.81 14.11
N ASP A 17 -8.48 -14.73 15.43
CA ASP A 17 -8.56 -13.45 16.16
C ASP A 17 -7.23 -12.66 16.19
N ARG A 18 -6.11 -13.27 15.76
CA ARG A 18 -4.80 -12.60 15.61
C ARG A 18 -4.51 -12.14 14.20
N GLU A 19 -5.46 -12.27 13.28
CA GLU A 19 -5.37 -11.76 11.93
C GLU A 19 -6.31 -10.55 11.76
N LEU A 20 -5.74 -9.36 11.62
CA LEU A 20 -6.46 -8.09 11.62
C LEU A 20 -6.35 -7.43 10.23
N PRO A 21 -7.44 -7.36 9.45
CA PRO A 21 -7.52 -6.49 8.30
C PRO A 21 -7.58 -5.03 8.73
N LEU A 22 -6.71 -4.18 8.19
CA LEU A 22 -6.65 -2.76 8.53
C LEU A 22 -6.69 -1.94 7.22
N MET A 23 -7.89 -1.50 6.84
CA MET A 23 -8.09 -0.54 5.77
C MET A 23 -7.95 0.87 6.32
N ILE A 24 -6.88 1.56 5.94
CA ILE A 24 -6.58 2.92 6.37
C ILE A 24 -7.14 3.88 5.32
N THR A 25 -7.93 4.86 5.75
CA THR A 25 -8.46 5.91 4.86
C THR A 25 -8.40 7.27 5.56
N ASP A 26 -8.11 8.35 4.83
CA ASP A 26 -8.28 9.71 5.33
C ASP A 26 -9.57 10.37 4.80
N ARG A 27 -10.31 11.06 5.67
CA ARG A 27 -11.55 11.77 5.34
C ARG A 27 -11.59 13.12 6.05
N ALA A 28 -12.46 14.00 5.58
CA ALA A 28 -12.81 15.24 6.26
C ALA A 28 -14.32 15.25 6.53
N PHE A 29 -14.72 15.88 7.63
CA PHE A 29 -16.12 15.94 8.06
C PHE A 29 -16.49 17.38 8.43
N ALA A 30 -17.76 17.74 8.20
CA ALA A 30 -18.33 18.97 8.74
C ALA A 30 -18.70 18.80 10.22
N GLU A 31 -19.06 19.90 10.90
CA GLU A 31 -19.43 19.88 12.32
C GLU A 31 -20.65 18.99 12.62
N ASP A 32 -21.53 18.80 11.64
CA ASP A 32 -22.69 17.90 11.73
C ASP A 32 -22.36 16.42 11.46
N GLY A 33 -21.08 16.10 11.23
CA GLY A 33 -20.59 14.75 10.93
C GLY A 33 -20.78 14.31 9.48
N SER A 34 -21.33 15.16 8.60
CA SER A 34 -21.42 14.85 7.17
C SER A 34 -20.03 14.84 6.52
N MET A 35 -19.85 13.97 5.52
CA MET A 35 -18.56 13.87 4.81
C MET A 35 -18.34 15.13 3.97
N ARG A 36 -17.18 15.76 4.15
CA ARG A 36 -16.75 16.92 3.36
C ARG A 36 -15.84 16.45 2.25
N TYR A 37 -16.30 16.59 1.01
CA TYR A 37 -15.51 16.29 -0.18
C TYR A 37 -15.62 17.46 -1.18
N PRO A 38 -14.51 18.01 -1.69
CA PRO A 38 -14.51 19.21 -2.52
C PRO A 38 -14.83 18.89 -3.99
N SER A 39 -15.87 18.11 -4.25
CA SER A 39 -16.31 17.77 -5.60
C SER A 39 -16.92 18.97 -6.31
N LEU A 40 -16.66 19.11 -7.61
CA LEU A 40 -17.30 20.14 -8.44
C LEU A 40 -18.83 19.98 -8.50
N ASP A 41 -19.31 18.74 -8.45
CA ASP A 41 -20.73 18.39 -8.31
C ASP A 41 -20.93 17.59 -7.02
N PRO A 42 -21.56 18.18 -5.99
CA PRO A 42 -21.84 17.50 -4.72
C PRO A 42 -22.69 16.21 -4.86
N SER A 43 -23.43 16.04 -5.97
CA SER A 43 -24.18 14.81 -6.22
C SER A 43 -23.32 13.67 -6.76
N LEU A 44 -22.09 13.98 -7.22
CA LEU A 44 -21.13 13.06 -7.85
C LEU A 44 -21.66 12.33 -9.10
N ARG A 45 -22.65 12.91 -9.81
CA ARG A 45 -23.34 12.24 -10.92
C ARG A 45 -23.10 12.86 -12.27
N THR A 46 -22.82 14.16 -12.33
CA THR A 46 -22.87 14.93 -13.57
C THR A 46 -21.55 15.59 -13.93
N VAL A 47 -20.87 16.23 -12.97
CA VAL A 47 -19.59 16.89 -13.21
C VAL A 47 -18.48 16.17 -12.44
N PRO A 48 -17.57 15.46 -13.13
CA PRO A 48 -16.46 14.80 -12.47
C PRO A 48 -15.41 15.83 -12.01
N GLY A 49 -14.65 15.44 -10.99
CA GLY A 49 -13.51 16.19 -10.50
C GLY A 49 -13.77 16.93 -9.19
N VAL A 50 -12.75 17.66 -8.77
CA VAL A 50 -12.69 18.40 -7.52
C VAL A 50 -12.34 19.85 -7.80
N GLU A 51 -12.56 20.73 -6.82
CA GLU A 51 -12.05 22.10 -6.85
C GLU A 51 -10.54 22.12 -7.14
N ASP A 52 -10.08 23.09 -7.91
CA ASP A 52 -8.70 23.14 -8.43
C ASP A 52 -7.63 23.04 -7.34
N ALA A 53 -7.90 23.57 -6.14
CA ALA A 53 -7.00 23.48 -4.99
C ALA A 53 -6.71 22.03 -4.53
N TYR A 54 -7.56 21.07 -4.92
CA TYR A 54 -7.43 19.65 -4.57
C TYR A 54 -7.10 18.77 -5.78
N ALA A 55 -6.78 19.37 -6.95
CA ALA A 55 -6.51 18.62 -8.18
C ALA A 55 -5.28 17.68 -8.08
N ALA A 56 -4.37 17.95 -7.13
CA ALA A 56 -3.22 17.10 -6.81
C ALA A 56 -3.54 15.97 -5.82
N GLY A 57 -4.80 15.83 -5.41
CA GLY A 57 -5.27 14.83 -4.48
C GLY A 57 -6.04 15.44 -3.31
N VAL A 58 -7.18 14.83 -2.97
CA VAL A 58 -7.95 15.20 -1.79
C VAL A 58 -7.34 14.52 -0.57
N LEU A 59 -6.88 15.33 0.38
CA LEU A 59 -6.37 14.87 1.67
C LEU A 59 -7.38 15.24 2.77
N GLY A 60 -7.74 14.26 3.58
CA GLY A 60 -8.53 14.42 4.80
C GLY A 60 -7.65 14.68 6.03
N ASP A 61 -8.27 15.20 7.08
CA ASP A 61 -7.68 15.52 8.38
C ASP A 61 -8.05 14.51 9.48
N VAL A 62 -8.98 13.60 9.20
CA VAL A 62 -9.39 12.50 10.07
C VAL A 62 -8.90 11.17 9.47
N LEU A 63 -8.00 10.48 10.18
CA LEU A 63 -7.58 9.14 9.80
C LEU A 63 -8.54 8.11 10.38
N LEU A 64 -9.01 7.23 9.50
CA LEU A 64 -9.88 6.12 9.84
C LEU A 64 -9.13 4.81 9.63
N VAL A 65 -9.38 3.83 10.50
CA VAL A 65 -9.07 2.42 10.23
C VAL A 65 -10.36 1.63 10.31
N ASN A 66 -10.69 0.91 9.24
CA ASN A 66 -11.95 0.18 9.08
C ASN A 66 -13.19 1.06 9.33
N GLY A 67 -13.10 2.34 8.95
CA GLY A 67 -14.19 3.33 9.09
C GLY A 67 -14.31 4.02 10.44
N ALA A 68 -13.53 3.62 11.46
CA ALA A 68 -13.51 4.28 12.77
C ALA A 68 -12.37 5.31 12.86
N PRO A 69 -12.58 6.52 13.40
CA PRO A 69 -11.52 7.51 13.58
C PRO A 69 -10.57 7.14 14.71
N TRP A 70 -9.27 7.11 14.42
CA TRP A 70 -8.18 6.80 15.35
C TRP A 70 -8.51 5.68 16.36
N PRO A 71 -8.89 4.48 15.90
CA PRO A 71 -9.42 3.47 16.80
C PRO A 71 -8.34 2.90 17.71
N VAL A 72 -8.80 2.28 18.80
CA VAL A 72 -7.96 1.48 19.69
C VAL A 72 -8.34 0.02 19.52
N ALA A 73 -7.35 -0.85 19.32
CA ALA A 73 -7.50 -2.30 19.31
C ALA A 73 -6.80 -2.89 20.54
N GLU A 74 -7.52 -3.69 21.32
CA GLU A 74 -6.88 -4.49 22.37
C GLU A 74 -6.25 -5.75 21.77
N VAL A 75 -4.97 -5.97 22.03
CA VAL A 75 -4.20 -7.13 21.57
C VAL A 75 -3.65 -7.89 22.78
N SER A 76 -3.47 -9.20 22.64
CA SER A 76 -2.64 -9.94 23.60
C SER A 76 -1.15 -9.77 23.28
N ALA A 77 -0.29 -9.96 24.27
CA ALA A 77 1.16 -10.01 24.10
C ALA A 77 1.55 -11.30 23.33
N ALA A 78 1.38 -11.28 22.01
CA ALA A 78 1.64 -12.34 21.04
C ALA A 78 1.84 -11.73 19.64
N ARG A 79 2.22 -12.53 18.64
CA ARG A 79 2.26 -12.10 17.25
C ARG A 79 0.88 -11.95 16.64
N TYR A 80 0.70 -10.89 15.86
CA TYR A 80 -0.50 -10.60 15.10
C TYR A 80 -0.14 -10.41 13.62
N ARG A 81 -0.99 -10.92 12.74
CA ARG A 81 -0.91 -10.71 11.30
C ARG A 81 -1.80 -9.53 10.93
N LEU A 82 -1.21 -8.46 10.41
CA LEU A 82 -1.91 -7.26 9.98
C LEU A 82 -1.97 -7.24 8.45
N ARG A 83 -3.19 -7.23 7.88
CA ARG A 83 -3.39 -7.05 6.44
C ARG A 83 -3.68 -5.59 6.16
N LEU A 84 -2.65 -4.83 5.84
CA LEU A 84 -2.77 -3.39 5.58
C LEU A 84 -3.28 -3.15 4.16
N LEU A 85 -4.20 -2.19 4.05
CA LEU A 85 -4.62 -1.59 2.79
C LEU A 85 -4.63 -0.07 2.96
N ASN A 86 -3.91 0.64 2.10
CA ASN A 86 -4.13 2.07 1.94
C ASN A 86 -5.33 2.30 1.00
N GLY A 87 -6.49 2.60 1.58
CA GLY A 87 -7.73 2.94 0.88
C GLY A 87 -7.99 4.44 0.76
N SER A 88 -6.97 5.28 1.00
CA SER A 88 -7.06 6.73 0.85
C SER A 88 -7.07 7.13 -0.62
N ASN A 89 -7.68 8.28 -0.93
CA ASN A 89 -7.74 8.78 -2.30
C ASN A 89 -6.36 9.22 -2.81
N ALA A 90 -5.58 9.89 -1.96
CA ALA A 90 -4.29 10.47 -2.34
C ALA A 90 -3.20 10.36 -1.27
N ARG A 91 -3.59 10.15 0.00
CA ARG A 91 -2.64 10.15 1.11
C ARG A 91 -1.71 8.95 1.03
N ARG A 92 -0.42 9.24 1.05
CA ARG A 92 0.65 8.28 1.32
C ARG A 92 0.95 8.29 2.81
N TYR A 93 1.37 7.15 3.32
CA TYR A 93 1.81 7.01 4.70
C TYR A 93 3.24 6.51 4.73
N ASP A 94 3.97 6.89 5.77
CA ASP A 94 5.18 6.18 6.20
C ASP A 94 4.92 5.68 7.62
N LEU A 95 4.49 4.43 7.71
CA LEU A 95 3.95 3.84 8.93
C LEU A 95 5.08 3.36 9.85
N ALA A 96 4.97 3.65 11.14
CA ALA A 96 5.89 3.16 12.17
C ALA A 96 5.15 2.85 13.48
N LEU A 97 5.78 2.07 14.35
CA LEU A 97 5.28 1.81 15.71
C LEU A 97 5.93 2.77 16.70
N ASP A 98 5.12 3.34 17.59
CA ASP A 98 5.57 4.20 18.69
C ASP A 98 4.95 3.73 20.04
N PRO A 99 5.76 3.21 20.99
CA PRO A 99 7.20 3.04 20.90
C PRO A 99 7.59 1.95 19.89
N PRO A 100 8.78 2.05 19.27
CA PRO A 100 9.33 0.95 18.47
C PRO A 100 9.55 -0.29 19.35
N PRO A 101 9.59 -1.50 18.77
CA PRO A 101 9.84 -2.69 19.56
C PRO A 101 11.23 -2.64 20.21
N PRO A 102 11.40 -3.22 21.41
CA PRO A 102 12.70 -3.22 22.08
C PRO A 102 13.75 -4.10 21.38
N SER A 103 13.31 -5.03 20.53
CA SER A 103 14.18 -5.91 19.74
C SER A 103 13.46 -6.45 18.52
N GLY A 104 14.19 -6.67 17.42
CA GLY A 104 13.62 -7.14 16.16
C GLY A 104 12.93 -6.02 15.37
N PRO A 105 12.45 -6.32 14.15
CA PRO A 105 11.81 -5.32 13.30
C PRO A 105 10.44 -4.91 13.84
N ALA A 106 10.05 -3.66 13.60
CA ALA A 106 8.69 -3.18 13.86
C ALA A 106 7.63 -3.95 13.06
N PHE A 107 7.95 -4.27 11.80
CA PHE A 107 7.09 -5.05 10.91
C PHE A 107 7.90 -6.16 10.25
N THR A 108 7.37 -7.39 10.27
CA THR A 108 7.87 -8.47 9.42
C THR A 108 6.92 -8.66 8.25
N GLN A 109 7.28 -8.15 7.07
CA GLN A 109 6.51 -8.38 5.86
C GLN A 109 6.59 -9.85 5.43
N ILE A 110 5.44 -10.45 5.25
CA ILE A 110 5.25 -11.84 4.80
C ILE A 110 4.53 -11.92 3.45
N GLY A 111 3.91 -10.83 3.00
CA GLY A 111 3.27 -10.73 1.69
C GLY A 111 3.21 -9.29 1.16
N SER A 112 2.89 -9.17 -0.12
CA SER A 112 2.66 -7.91 -0.83
C SER A 112 1.30 -7.95 -1.54
N ASP A 113 1.08 -7.10 -2.54
CA ASP A 113 -0.22 -6.91 -3.19
C ASP A 113 -0.86 -8.21 -3.69
N GLN A 114 -0.03 -9.17 -4.13
CA GLN A 114 -0.43 -10.37 -4.86
C GLN A 114 0.01 -11.67 -4.17
N GLY A 115 0.10 -11.67 -2.83
CA GLY A 115 0.28 -12.88 -2.02
C GLY A 115 1.56 -12.88 -1.19
N LEU A 116 1.94 -14.08 -0.74
CA LEU A 116 3.12 -14.30 0.11
C LEU A 116 4.43 -13.95 -0.62
N LEU A 117 5.42 -13.51 0.15
CA LEU A 117 6.81 -13.38 -0.32
C LEU A 117 7.47 -14.76 -0.42
N ASP A 118 8.68 -14.82 -0.97
CA ASP A 118 9.54 -16.02 -0.90
C ASP A 118 10.03 -16.28 0.54
N ALA A 119 10.37 -15.21 1.24
CA ALA A 119 10.90 -15.20 2.60
C ALA A 119 10.51 -13.88 3.31
N PRO A 120 10.48 -13.85 4.66
CA PRO A 120 10.10 -12.65 5.39
C PRO A 120 11.11 -11.51 5.20
N ARG A 121 10.64 -10.26 5.32
CA ARG A 121 11.49 -9.05 5.31
C ARG A 121 11.15 -8.17 6.51
N GLY A 122 12.16 -7.80 7.28
CA GLY A 122 12.00 -6.91 8.44
C GLY A 122 12.07 -5.44 8.03
N HIS A 123 11.21 -4.61 8.63
CA HIS A 123 11.13 -3.17 8.41
C HIS A 123 10.95 -2.43 9.75
N GLU A 124 11.65 -1.30 9.91
CA GLU A 124 11.44 -0.38 11.04
C GLU A 124 10.28 0.59 10.77
N HIS A 125 10.05 0.89 9.50
CA HIS A 125 8.95 1.72 9.02
C HIS A 125 8.56 1.26 7.61
N LEU A 126 7.35 1.59 7.18
CA LEU A 126 6.78 1.09 5.95
C LEU A 126 6.10 2.23 5.15
N PRO A 127 6.70 2.66 4.03
CA PRO A 127 5.98 3.50 3.08
C PRO A 127 4.86 2.70 2.43
N ILE A 128 3.68 3.31 2.30
CA ILE A 128 2.52 2.72 1.64
C ILE A 128 1.71 3.79 0.91
N ALA A 129 1.55 3.63 -0.39
CA ALA A 129 0.78 4.51 -1.25
C ALA A 129 -0.63 3.97 -1.52
N PRO A 130 -1.55 4.82 -2.06
CA PRO A 130 -2.90 4.39 -2.37
C PRO A 130 -2.94 3.08 -3.17
N ALA A 131 -3.85 2.19 -2.79
CA ALA A 131 -4.07 0.85 -3.34
C ALA A 131 -2.99 -0.22 -3.06
N GLU A 132 -1.85 0.13 -2.46
CA GLU A 132 -0.88 -0.88 -2.00
C GLU A 132 -1.40 -1.67 -0.79
N ARG A 133 -0.98 -2.94 -0.71
CA ARG A 133 -1.25 -3.82 0.42
C ARG A 133 0.04 -4.45 0.92
N TYR A 134 0.10 -4.59 2.23
CA TYR A 134 1.19 -5.26 2.92
C TYR A 134 0.63 -6.23 3.92
N ASP A 135 1.09 -7.48 3.83
CA ASP A 135 0.79 -8.52 4.81
C ASP A 135 1.95 -8.61 5.79
N LEU A 136 1.71 -8.20 7.03
CA LEU A 136 2.73 -7.96 8.04
C LEU A 136 2.49 -8.81 9.27
N VAL A 137 3.55 -9.22 9.94
CA VAL A 137 3.49 -9.73 11.31
C VAL A 137 4.12 -8.71 12.25
N VAL A 138 3.41 -8.38 13.34
CA VAL A 138 3.88 -7.53 14.44
C VAL A 138 3.92 -8.36 15.72
N ASP A 139 5.04 -8.35 16.43
CA ASP A 139 5.22 -9.08 17.68
C ASP A 139 4.87 -8.21 18.90
N PHE A 140 3.60 -8.20 19.29
CA PHE A 140 3.17 -7.51 20.51
C PHE A 140 3.66 -8.21 21.79
N GLY A 141 4.18 -9.44 21.68
CA GLY A 141 4.81 -10.17 22.78
C GLY A 141 6.14 -9.56 23.24
N ALA A 142 6.77 -8.75 22.39
CA ALA A 142 7.97 -7.99 22.72
C ALA A 142 7.71 -6.83 23.70
N TYR A 143 6.44 -6.42 23.86
CA TYR A 143 6.06 -5.31 24.73
C TYR A 143 5.50 -5.82 26.07
N PRO A 144 5.77 -5.12 27.19
CA PRO A 144 5.09 -5.38 28.45
C PRO A 144 3.57 -5.28 28.32
N VAL A 145 2.84 -6.10 29.07
CA VAL A 145 1.38 -5.93 29.22
C VAL A 145 1.11 -4.57 29.86
N GLY A 146 0.14 -3.85 29.29
CA GLY A 146 -0.20 -2.47 29.63
C GLY A 146 0.42 -1.45 28.68
N THR A 147 1.38 -1.83 27.83
CA THR A 147 1.94 -0.92 26.84
C THR A 147 0.90 -0.53 25.80
N GLU A 148 0.87 0.76 25.49
CA GLU A 148 0.15 1.33 24.36
C GLU A 148 1.14 1.55 23.21
N VAL A 149 0.91 0.89 22.08
CA VAL A 149 1.71 1.00 20.86
C VAL A 149 0.87 1.70 19.80
N THR A 150 1.26 2.92 19.43
CA THR A 150 0.55 3.71 18.41
C THR A 150 1.16 3.42 17.04
N LEU A 151 0.32 3.09 16.06
CA LEU A 151 0.70 3.14 14.65
C LEU A 151 0.68 4.60 14.22
N VAL A 152 1.85 5.15 13.93
CA VAL A 152 2.02 6.54 13.53
C VAL A 152 2.28 6.65 12.04
N ASN A 153 1.97 7.82 11.47
CA ASN A 153 2.33 8.20 10.12
C ASN A 153 3.43 9.27 10.20
N ARG A 154 4.66 8.93 9.82
CA ARG A 154 5.83 9.83 9.86
C ARG A 154 5.75 10.97 8.85
N LEU A 155 4.93 10.84 7.81
CA LEU A 155 4.61 11.94 6.87
C LEU A 155 3.50 12.85 7.40
N GLY A 156 2.79 12.44 8.46
CA GLY A 156 1.66 13.14 9.01
C GLY A 156 2.06 14.23 10.01
N THR A 157 1.18 15.22 10.15
CA THR A 157 1.29 16.26 11.17
C THR A 157 -0.04 16.44 11.89
N GLY A 158 -0.01 16.97 13.12
CA GLY A 158 -1.21 17.17 13.92
C GLY A 158 -2.03 15.88 14.07
N THR A 159 -3.31 15.94 13.71
CA THR A 159 -4.26 14.82 13.79
C THR A 159 -3.92 13.67 12.84
N THR A 160 -3.16 13.93 11.77
CA THR A 160 -2.79 12.92 10.77
C THR A 160 -1.48 12.19 11.05
N ALA A 161 -0.78 12.55 12.14
CA ALA A 161 0.43 11.87 12.59
C ALA A 161 0.13 10.54 13.31
N GLN A 162 -1.08 10.35 13.82
CA GLN A 162 -1.52 9.11 14.48
C GLN A 162 -2.54 8.40 13.59
N VAL A 163 -2.43 7.08 13.45
CA VAL A 163 -3.34 6.26 12.64
C VAL A 163 -4.31 5.49 13.54
N MET A 164 -3.78 4.67 14.44
CA MET A 164 -4.54 3.90 15.43
C MET A 164 -3.64 3.49 16.58
N ARG A 165 -4.21 2.92 17.65
CA ARG A 165 -3.46 2.43 18.80
C ARG A 165 -3.75 0.96 19.09
N PHE A 166 -2.72 0.21 19.44
CA PHE A 166 -2.80 -1.14 19.98
C PHE A 166 -2.53 -1.08 21.48
N ARG A 167 -3.43 -1.64 22.29
CA ARG A 167 -3.24 -1.77 23.73
C ARG A 167 -2.92 -3.23 24.05
N VAL A 168 -1.71 -3.49 24.55
CA VAL A 168 -1.28 -4.84 24.94
C VAL A 168 -1.96 -5.22 26.24
N ALA A 169 -3.15 -5.80 26.16
CA ALA A 169 -4.08 -5.89 27.28
C ALA A 169 -3.81 -7.08 28.22
N ARG A 170 -3.24 -8.18 27.69
CA ARG A 170 -3.05 -9.42 28.46
C ARG A 170 -1.93 -10.29 27.91
N ARG A 171 -1.35 -11.15 28.75
CA ARG A 171 -0.47 -12.23 28.28
C ARG A 171 -1.28 -13.27 27.51
N ALA A 172 -0.67 -13.88 26.51
CA ALA A 172 -1.21 -15.06 25.85
C ALA A 172 -0.08 -16.01 25.48
N LYS A 173 -0.41 -17.30 25.33
CA LYS A 173 0.48 -18.25 24.68
C LYS A 173 0.53 -17.94 23.19
N ASP A 174 1.73 -17.87 22.62
CA ASP A 174 1.94 -17.73 21.19
C ASP A 174 2.66 -18.96 20.64
N ASP A 175 1.95 -19.73 19.82
CA ASP A 175 2.43 -20.91 19.10
C ASP A 175 2.66 -20.63 17.60
N SER A 176 2.39 -19.41 17.15
CA SER A 176 2.73 -18.98 15.79
C SER A 176 4.24 -18.81 15.63
N HIS A 177 4.74 -18.96 14.41
CA HIS A 177 6.08 -18.56 14.04
C HIS A 177 6.14 -18.15 12.57
N ILE A 178 7.16 -17.39 12.19
CA ILE A 178 7.37 -16.93 10.82
C ILE A 178 8.47 -17.81 10.20
N PRO A 179 8.14 -18.72 9.27
CA PRO A 179 9.15 -19.56 8.61
C PRO A 179 10.12 -18.73 7.75
N ALA A 180 11.33 -19.24 7.56
CA ALA A 180 12.33 -18.61 6.68
C ALA A 180 11.95 -18.71 5.19
N LYS A 181 11.17 -19.72 4.80
CA LYS A 181 10.57 -19.88 3.46
C LYS A 181 9.06 -19.79 3.61
N LEU A 182 8.43 -18.88 2.87
CA LEU A 182 6.97 -18.63 2.95
C LEU A 182 6.23 -19.25 1.78
N SER A 183 6.69 -19.03 0.55
CA SER A 183 6.08 -19.60 -0.66
C SER A 183 7.13 -19.76 -1.77
N GLU A 184 6.77 -20.47 -2.84
CA GLU A 184 7.55 -20.53 -4.08
C GLU A 184 7.10 -19.44 -5.05
N VAL A 185 7.79 -18.29 -5.00
CA VAL A 185 7.51 -17.17 -5.88
C VAL A 185 8.38 -17.26 -7.13
N GLU A 186 7.75 -17.54 -8.28
CA GLU A 186 8.43 -17.44 -9.57
C GLU A 186 9.02 -16.03 -9.77
N ARG A 187 10.31 -15.99 -10.13
CA ARG A 187 11.02 -14.76 -10.47
C ARG A 187 11.23 -14.69 -11.97
N LEU A 188 10.74 -13.61 -12.58
CA LEU A 188 10.96 -13.33 -13.99
C LEU A 188 12.34 -12.70 -14.18
N ASP A 189 13.08 -13.20 -15.17
CA ASP A 189 14.35 -12.67 -15.62
C ASP A 189 14.16 -11.65 -16.74
N ARG A 190 14.95 -10.58 -16.74
CA ARG A 190 14.91 -9.53 -17.78
C ARG A 190 15.09 -10.10 -19.19
N ALA A 191 15.87 -11.17 -19.36
CA ALA A 191 16.11 -11.82 -20.64
C ALA A 191 14.87 -12.54 -21.21
N GLN A 192 13.84 -12.79 -20.40
CA GLN A 192 12.57 -13.34 -20.87
C GLN A 192 11.70 -12.28 -21.56
N ALA A 193 11.97 -11.00 -21.32
CA ALA A 193 11.13 -9.92 -21.83
C ALA A 193 11.25 -9.80 -23.35
N THR A 194 10.12 -9.82 -24.05
CA THR A 194 10.05 -9.68 -25.50
C THR A 194 10.09 -8.20 -25.93
N VAL A 195 9.71 -7.29 -25.04
CA VAL A 195 9.72 -5.84 -25.26
C VAL A 195 9.87 -5.06 -23.96
N THR A 196 10.49 -3.89 -24.06
CA THR A 196 10.48 -2.85 -23.01
C THR A 196 9.62 -1.67 -23.48
N ARG A 197 8.63 -1.27 -22.67
CA ARG A 197 7.76 -0.11 -22.91
C ARG A 197 8.05 0.98 -21.90
N GLU A 198 7.90 2.25 -22.30
CA GLU A 198 7.99 3.38 -21.37
C GLU A 198 6.65 4.11 -21.30
N PHE A 199 6.20 4.41 -20.08
CA PHE A 199 5.02 5.21 -19.80
C PHE A 199 5.39 6.38 -18.91
N ALA A 200 5.13 7.60 -19.38
CA ALA A 200 5.42 8.83 -18.64
C ALA A 200 4.13 9.38 -18.00
N PHE A 201 4.13 9.50 -16.68
CA PHE A 201 3.05 10.06 -15.87
C PHE A 201 3.38 11.52 -15.56
N ARG A 202 2.54 12.44 -16.05
CA ARG A 202 2.82 13.87 -15.95
C ARG A 202 1.57 14.69 -15.69
N SER A 203 1.78 15.79 -14.97
CA SER A 203 0.88 16.94 -14.98
C SER A 203 0.80 17.56 -16.38
N GLY A 204 -0.39 18.03 -16.74
CA GLY A 204 -0.66 18.64 -18.03
C GLY A 204 -1.88 19.55 -18.00
N GLN A 205 -2.22 20.08 -19.17
CA GLN A 205 -3.45 20.86 -19.40
C GLN A 205 -4.33 20.08 -20.38
N PHE A 206 -5.58 19.85 -20.02
CA PHE A 206 -6.56 19.17 -20.85
C PHE A 206 -7.90 19.92 -20.81
N ASN A 207 -8.43 20.27 -21.98
CA ASN A 207 -9.66 21.08 -22.11
C ASN A 207 -9.65 22.39 -21.28
N GLY A 208 -8.48 23.04 -21.19
CA GLY A 208 -8.31 24.30 -20.45
C GLY A 208 -8.28 24.14 -18.92
N ARG A 209 -8.14 22.92 -18.41
CA ARG A 209 -7.98 22.61 -16.98
C ARG A 209 -6.72 21.80 -16.73
N HIS A 210 -6.16 21.94 -15.53
CA HIS A 210 -5.08 21.06 -15.07
C HIS A 210 -5.57 19.61 -15.02
N GLY A 211 -4.71 18.67 -15.43
CA GLY A 211 -5.03 17.25 -15.43
C GLY A 211 -3.78 16.37 -15.42
N TRP A 212 -4.01 15.07 -15.24
CA TRP A 212 -2.98 14.05 -15.19
C TRP A 212 -3.02 13.20 -16.46
N THR A 213 -1.85 12.92 -17.03
CA THR A 213 -1.71 12.27 -18.34
C THR A 213 -0.75 11.09 -18.30
N ILE A 214 -0.94 10.17 -19.24
CA ILE A 214 -0.01 9.07 -19.52
C ILE A 214 0.50 9.25 -20.95
N GLY A 215 1.80 9.38 -21.13
CA GLY A 215 2.40 9.67 -22.44
C GLY A 215 1.98 11.03 -23.02
N GLY A 216 1.58 11.98 -22.17
CA GLY A 216 1.09 13.30 -22.60
C GLY A 216 -0.39 13.33 -22.99
N GLU A 217 -1.11 12.22 -22.81
CA GLU A 217 -2.53 12.12 -23.18
C GLU A 217 -3.43 11.84 -21.97
N ALA A 218 -4.62 12.43 -21.99
CA ALA A 218 -5.68 12.11 -21.04
C ALA A 218 -6.31 10.75 -21.39
N PHE A 219 -6.91 10.10 -20.40
CA PHE A 219 -7.62 8.84 -20.63
C PHE A 219 -8.76 9.01 -21.65
N THR A 220 -8.86 8.05 -22.56
CA THR A 220 -10.00 7.90 -23.47
C THR A 220 -10.29 6.40 -23.68
N PRO A 221 -11.57 5.97 -23.72
CA PRO A 221 -11.90 4.58 -23.97
C PRO A 221 -11.60 4.11 -25.40
N THR A 222 -11.28 5.02 -26.32
CA THR A 222 -11.08 4.70 -27.75
C THR A 222 -9.61 4.54 -28.14
N LYS A 223 -8.66 4.81 -27.24
CA LYS A 223 -7.23 4.68 -27.53
C LYS A 223 -6.59 3.62 -26.65
N ILE A 224 -5.82 2.75 -27.28
CA ILE A 224 -5.10 1.67 -26.62
C ILE A 224 -3.61 1.99 -26.61
N ALA A 225 -3.03 2.08 -25.41
CA ALA A 225 -1.62 2.43 -25.23
C ALA A 225 -0.67 1.21 -25.37
N ALA A 226 -1.15 0.01 -25.07
CA ALA A 226 -0.41 -1.24 -25.21
C ALA A 226 -1.36 -2.41 -25.52
N GLN A 227 -0.87 -3.39 -26.29
CA GLN A 227 -1.61 -4.61 -26.67
C GLN A 227 -0.71 -5.84 -26.45
N PRO A 228 -0.38 -6.18 -25.19
CA PRO A 228 0.35 -7.41 -24.90
C PRO A 228 -0.48 -8.64 -25.28
N LYS A 229 0.17 -9.72 -25.71
CA LYS A 229 -0.50 -11.01 -25.96
C LYS A 229 -0.43 -11.88 -24.71
N LEU A 230 -1.37 -12.80 -24.57
CA LEU A 230 -1.37 -13.76 -23.47
C LEU A 230 -0.04 -14.53 -23.42
N GLY A 231 0.67 -14.41 -22.30
CA GLY A 231 1.94 -15.09 -22.06
C GLY A 231 3.18 -14.29 -22.49
N ASP A 232 3.03 -13.12 -23.10
CA ASP A 232 4.16 -12.21 -23.34
C ASP A 232 4.74 -11.75 -22.01
N VAL A 233 6.05 -11.90 -21.84
CA VAL A 233 6.75 -11.24 -20.73
C VAL A 233 7.22 -9.87 -21.23
N GLU A 234 6.84 -8.80 -20.54
CA GLU A 234 7.22 -7.44 -20.91
C GLU A 234 7.83 -6.68 -19.72
N ILE A 235 8.79 -5.80 -20.02
CA ILE A 235 9.29 -4.81 -19.04
C ILE A 235 8.55 -3.50 -19.28
N TRP A 236 7.92 -2.96 -18.24
CA TRP A 236 7.26 -1.66 -18.28
C TRP A 236 8.05 -0.69 -17.40
N ARG A 237 8.55 0.37 -18.02
CA ARG A 237 9.28 1.45 -17.38
C ARG A 237 8.31 2.61 -17.13
N PHE A 238 8.05 2.89 -15.87
CA PHE A 238 7.23 4.01 -15.44
C PHE A 238 8.13 5.19 -15.08
N VAL A 239 7.81 6.38 -15.59
CA VAL A 239 8.55 7.61 -15.28
C VAL A 239 7.56 8.66 -14.82
N ALA A 240 7.87 9.37 -13.75
CA ALA A 240 6.94 10.30 -13.10
C ALA A 240 7.56 11.68 -12.82
N ASP A 241 6.78 12.74 -12.98
CA ASP A 241 7.17 14.11 -12.57
C ASP A 241 6.93 14.38 -11.08
N LEU A 242 5.91 13.75 -10.51
CA LEU A 242 5.46 13.85 -9.14
C LEU A 242 5.21 12.46 -8.56
N HIS A 243 4.72 12.37 -7.32
CA HIS A 243 4.39 11.06 -6.82
C HIS A 243 3.16 10.46 -7.53
N HIS A 244 3.26 9.21 -8.00
CA HIS A 244 2.15 8.49 -8.65
C HIS A 244 2.16 7.00 -8.27
N PRO A 245 1.14 6.46 -7.55
CA PRO A 245 0.95 5.03 -7.43
C PRO A 245 0.44 4.46 -8.76
N ILE A 246 1.29 3.71 -9.46
CA ILE A 246 0.94 3.12 -10.75
C ILE A 246 0.42 1.72 -10.51
N HIS A 247 -0.84 1.51 -10.90
CA HIS A 247 -1.53 0.23 -10.81
C HIS A 247 -1.70 -0.40 -12.20
N LEU A 248 -1.45 -1.71 -12.30
CA LEU A 248 -1.71 -2.50 -13.50
C LEU A 248 -2.80 -3.53 -13.18
N HIS A 249 -3.87 -3.51 -13.98
CA HIS A 249 -4.92 -4.52 -13.88
C HIS A 249 -4.45 -5.86 -14.45
N LEU A 250 -5.17 -6.94 -14.09
CA LEU A 250 -5.01 -8.33 -14.54
C LEU A 250 -3.72 -9.02 -14.06
N VAL A 251 -2.56 -8.39 -14.25
CA VAL A 251 -1.25 -8.98 -13.98
C VAL A 251 -0.79 -8.70 -12.56
N HIS A 252 0.15 -9.52 -12.11
CA HIS A 252 1.09 -9.13 -11.07
C HIS A 252 2.46 -8.89 -11.71
N PHE A 253 3.25 -8.04 -11.09
CA PHE A 253 4.58 -7.69 -11.57
C PHE A 253 5.64 -7.79 -10.48
N GLN A 254 6.87 -8.03 -10.90
CA GLN A 254 8.06 -7.91 -10.07
C GLN A 254 8.71 -6.55 -10.33
N VAL A 255 9.03 -5.81 -9.28
CA VAL A 255 9.86 -4.59 -9.41
C VAL A 255 11.30 -5.01 -9.70
N LEU A 256 11.86 -4.51 -10.80
CA LEU A 256 13.22 -4.83 -11.23
C LEU A 256 14.23 -3.78 -10.81
N SER A 257 13.84 -2.51 -10.79
CA SER A 257 14.73 -1.43 -10.39
C SER A 257 13.97 -0.14 -10.07
N ARG A 258 14.58 0.68 -9.21
CA ARG A 258 14.16 2.05 -8.89
C ARG A 258 15.29 3.03 -9.18
N GLY A 259 15.08 3.96 -10.10
CA GLY A 259 16.10 4.92 -10.52
C GLY A 259 17.41 4.27 -11.01
N GLY A 260 17.32 3.08 -11.61
CA GLY A 260 18.48 2.29 -12.05
C GLY A 260 19.23 1.55 -10.92
N LYS A 261 18.68 1.54 -9.70
CA LYS A 261 19.20 0.78 -8.55
C LYS A 261 18.30 -0.41 -8.24
N ASP A 262 18.77 -1.28 -7.35
CA ASP A 262 17.98 -2.41 -6.86
C ASP A 262 16.63 -1.95 -6.26
N PRO A 263 15.59 -2.81 -6.32
CA PRO A 263 14.29 -2.54 -5.69
C PRO A 263 14.43 -2.24 -4.18
N ALA A 264 13.50 -1.46 -3.65
CA ALA A 264 13.47 -1.22 -2.21
C ALA A 264 13.06 -2.50 -1.45
N PRO A 265 13.42 -2.66 -0.17
CA PRO A 265 13.03 -3.85 0.60
C PRO A 265 11.52 -4.13 0.62
N HIS A 266 10.69 -3.07 0.60
CA HIS A 266 9.23 -3.17 0.57
C HIS A 266 8.64 -3.45 -0.83
N ASP A 267 9.46 -3.44 -1.89
CA ASP A 267 9.05 -3.86 -3.23
C ASP A 267 9.03 -5.39 -3.41
N ALA A 268 9.39 -6.14 -2.36
CA ALA A 268 9.54 -7.58 -2.44
C ALA A 268 8.25 -8.30 -2.87
N GLY A 269 8.42 -9.41 -3.58
CA GLY A 269 7.34 -10.28 -4.03
C GLY A 269 6.66 -9.79 -5.30
N ARG A 270 5.38 -10.15 -5.43
CA ARG A 270 4.53 -9.81 -6.56
C ARG A 270 3.66 -8.62 -6.19
N LYS A 271 3.79 -7.54 -6.94
CA LYS A 271 3.04 -6.30 -6.76
C LYS A 271 2.05 -6.10 -7.89
N ASP A 272 1.05 -5.27 -7.66
CA ASP A 272 0.19 -4.74 -8.74
C ASP A 272 0.11 -3.23 -8.72
N THR A 273 0.66 -2.60 -7.69
CA THR A 273 0.70 -1.16 -7.50
C THR A 273 2.11 -0.79 -7.02
N VAL A 274 2.69 0.27 -7.58
CA VAL A 274 4.01 0.77 -7.14
C VAL A 274 3.99 2.30 -7.11
N ASP A 275 4.32 2.90 -5.97
CA ASP A 275 4.48 4.37 -5.90
C ASP A 275 5.74 4.78 -6.64
N LEU A 276 5.67 5.83 -7.45
CA LEU A 276 6.83 6.52 -7.99
C LEU A 276 7.09 7.78 -7.19
N GLN A 277 8.35 8.14 -7.00
CA GLN A 277 8.77 9.43 -6.45
C GLN A 277 8.95 10.49 -7.57
N PRO A 278 8.98 11.79 -7.25
CA PRO A 278 9.21 12.85 -8.22
C PRO A 278 10.55 12.65 -8.96
N GLY A 279 10.50 12.60 -10.30
CA GLY A 279 11.66 12.37 -11.15
C GLY A 279 12.19 10.93 -11.15
N GLU A 280 11.51 10.00 -10.47
CA GLU A 280 11.90 8.60 -10.43
C GLU A 280 11.46 7.85 -11.70
N ALA A 281 12.26 6.84 -12.06
CA ALA A 281 11.86 5.83 -13.02
C ALA A 281 11.89 4.45 -12.36
N VAL A 282 10.80 3.70 -12.48
CA VAL A 282 10.68 2.33 -11.94
C VAL A 282 10.47 1.38 -13.10
N GLU A 283 11.22 0.27 -13.12
CA GLU A 283 11.02 -0.81 -14.08
C GLU A 283 10.36 -1.98 -13.38
N VAL A 284 9.27 -2.47 -13.96
CA VAL A 284 8.59 -3.69 -13.54
C VAL A 284 8.60 -4.70 -14.67
N ILE A 285 8.52 -5.98 -14.34
CA ILE A 285 8.34 -7.07 -15.30
C ILE A 285 7.08 -7.86 -14.97
N ALA A 286 6.28 -8.14 -15.99
CA ALA A 286 5.01 -8.84 -15.89
C ALA A 286 4.85 -9.84 -17.03
N ARG A 287 3.92 -10.79 -16.86
CA ARG A 287 3.50 -11.78 -17.86
C ARG A 287 2.00 -11.86 -17.94
#